data_AF-A0A1G1HQV3-F1
#
_entry.id   AF-A0A1G1HQV3-F1
#
_cell.length_a   1.000
_cell.length_b   1.000
_cell.length_c   1.000
_cell.angle_alpha   90.00
_cell.angle_beta   90.00
_cell.angle_gamma   90.00
#
_symmetry.space_group_name_H-M   'P 1'
#
loop_
_entity.id
_entity.type
_entity.pdbx_description
1 polymer ?
#
loop_
_entity_poly.entity_id
_entity_poly.type
_entity_poly.pdbx_seq_one_letter_code
_entity_poly.pdbx_strand_id
1 'polypeptide(L)'
;MTIVADSKEDVLVQQKYYWEGDMVRVEEESKDIEGNPGIKIYDFQKKKLYTILLNVKLYLEQDINFDKEDILFETPPEKKYSNQKDVKVEKIKLGEDTIDGHTISRYEIKVIQKRDKKKEEQVIERYLLWEAEDLEKMPVKYEFELPNKSKRIIKYIEIISDGIDPSMFSIPDGYQPVSPF
;
A
#
# COMPACT_ATOMS: atom_id res chain seq x y z
N MET A 1 -6.17 6.37 -7.25
CA MET A 1 -5.10 6.63 -6.26
C MET A 1 -3.76 6.23 -6.86
N THR A 2 -2.83 7.17 -6.97
CA THR A 2 -1.49 6.95 -7.54
C THR A 2 -0.48 6.85 -6.40
N ILE A 3 0.33 5.77 -6.33
CA ILE A 3 1.47 5.69 -5.41
C ILE A 3 2.70 6.31 -6.07
N VAL A 4 3.26 7.35 -5.44
CA VAL A 4 4.55 7.94 -5.86
C VAL A 4 5.55 7.84 -4.72
N ALA A 5 6.56 7.00 -4.88
CA ALA A 5 7.73 7.02 -4.02
C ALA A 5 8.68 8.14 -4.49
N ASP A 6 8.79 9.21 -3.70
CA ASP A 6 9.61 10.37 -4.05
C ASP A 6 10.68 10.57 -2.97
N SER A 7 11.94 10.37 -3.34
CA SER A 7 13.04 11.08 -2.70
C SER A 7 13.96 11.66 -3.76
N LYS A 8 13.55 12.76 -4.38
CA LYS A 8 14.39 13.68 -5.18
C LYS A 8 15.11 13.17 -6.43
N GLU A 9 15.24 11.89 -6.75
CA GLU A 9 15.64 11.38 -8.07
C GLU A 9 15.36 9.86 -8.10
N ASP A 10 14.75 9.40 -9.19
CA ASP A 10 14.26 8.02 -9.49
C ASP A 10 12.97 7.54 -8.79
N VAL A 11 11.81 7.83 -9.41
CA VAL A 11 10.54 7.13 -9.14
C VAL A 11 10.71 5.66 -9.51
N LEU A 12 10.82 4.79 -8.50
CA LEU A 12 11.06 3.36 -8.70
C LEU A 12 9.81 2.62 -9.21
N VAL A 13 8.64 2.97 -8.69
CA VAL A 13 7.37 2.31 -9.02
C VAL A 13 6.24 3.33 -8.93
N GLN A 14 5.39 3.35 -9.95
CA GLN A 14 4.11 4.05 -9.93
C GLN A 14 2.98 3.04 -10.08
N GLN A 15 2.00 3.10 -9.19
CA GLN A 15 0.86 2.18 -9.23
C GLN A 15 -0.45 2.96 -9.11
N LYS A 16 -1.44 2.58 -9.91
CA LYS A 16 -2.81 3.08 -9.84
C LYS A 16 -3.67 2.04 -9.15
N TYR A 17 -4.38 2.49 -8.13
CA TYR A 17 -5.31 1.71 -7.35
C TYR A 17 -6.74 2.22 -7.56
N TYR A 18 -7.63 1.26 -7.79
CA TYR A 18 -9.07 1.45 -7.83
C TYR A 18 -9.69 0.39 -6.92
N TRP A 19 -10.68 0.74 -6.13
CA TRP A 19 -11.37 -0.23 -5.29
C TRP A 19 -12.83 0.13 -5.09
N GLU A 20 -13.66 -0.91 -5.03
CA GLU A 20 -15.09 -0.78 -4.73
C GLU A 20 -15.53 -2.06 -4.03
N GLY A 21 -16.15 -1.93 -2.85
CA GLY A 21 -16.50 -3.09 -2.02
C GLY A 21 -15.29 -4.02 -1.80
N ASP A 22 -15.44 -5.30 -2.17
CA ASP A 22 -14.42 -6.35 -2.06
C ASP A 22 -13.53 -6.50 -3.29
N MET A 23 -13.62 -5.57 -4.26
CA MET A 23 -12.80 -5.58 -5.47
C MET A 23 -11.69 -4.55 -5.37
N VAL A 24 -10.48 -4.93 -5.75
CA VAL A 24 -9.34 -4.01 -5.92
C VAL A 24 -8.69 -4.27 -7.28
N ARG A 25 -8.38 -3.20 -8.00
CA ARG A 25 -7.60 -3.24 -9.23
C ARG A 25 -6.31 -2.46 -9.01
N VAL A 26 -5.18 -3.06 -9.38
CA VAL A 26 -3.86 -2.45 -9.35
C VAL A 26 -3.27 -2.49 -10.75
N GLU A 27 -2.87 -1.32 -11.25
CA GLU A 27 -2.13 -1.17 -12.49
C GLU A 27 -0.75 -0.63 -12.14
N GLU A 28 0.30 -1.26 -12.65
CA GLU A 28 1.68 -0.86 -12.36
C GLU A 28 2.31 -0.26 -13.61
N GLU A 29 2.87 0.94 -13.48
CA GLU A 29 3.71 1.59 -14.48
C GLU A 29 5.14 1.63 -13.92
N SER A 30 6.04 0.85 -14.52
CA SER A 30 7.48 0.89 -14.19
C SER A 30 8.29 1.19 -15.45
N LYS A 31 9.30 2.04 -15.32
CA LYS A 31 10.14 2.50 -16.44
C LYS A 31 11.11 1.43 -16.95
N ASP A 32 11.39 0.41 -16.13
CA ASP A 32 12.49 -0.54 -16.35
C ASP A 32 12.03 -1.98 -16.67
N ILE A 33 10.72 -2.25 -16.71
CA ILE A 33 10.20 -3.58 -17.05
C ILE A 33 9.74 -3.60 -18.51
N GLU A 34 10.65 -3.91 -19.42
CA GLU A 34 10.31 -4.48 -20.73
C GLU A 34 9.73 -5.89 -20.51
N GLY A 35 8.44 -5.96 -20.21
CA GLY A 35 7.82 -7.22 -19.84
C GLY A 35 6.52 -7.07 -19.06
N ASN A 36 5.49 -6.54 -19.74
CA ASN A 36 4.08 -6.78 -19.42
C ASN A 36 3.61 -6.24 -18.04
N PRO A 37 3.31 -4.93 -17.91
CA PRO A 37 2.61 -4.40 -16.74
C PRO A 37 1.20 -5.03 -16.69
N GLY A 38 1.09 -6.15 -15.98
CA GLY A 38 -0.17 -6.85 -15.85
C GLY A 38 -1.12 -6.06 -14.95
N ILE A 39 -2.39 -5.99 -15.33
CA ILE A 39 -3.44 -5.54 -14.41
C ILE A 39 -3.64 -6.65 -13.37
N LYS A 40 -3.64 -6.30 -12.10
CA LYS A 40 -4.02 -7.22 -11.01
C LYS A 40 -5.42 -6.86 -10.55
N ILE A 41 -6.31 -7.84 -10.52
CA ILE A 41 -7.66 -7.72 -9.97
C ILE A 41 -7.77 -8.68 -8.79
N TYR A 42 -8.03 -8.13 -7.60
CA TYR A 42 -8.23 -8.87 -6.37
C TYR A 42 -9.74 -8.92 -6.10
N ASP A 43 -10.25 -10.14 -5.92
CA ASP A 43 -11.62 -10.43 -5.49
C ASP A 43 -11.55 -11.01 -4.08
N PHE A 44 -11.75 -10.16 -3.07
CA PHE A 44 -11.63 -10.55 -1.66
C PHE A 44 -12.82 -11.39 -1.18
N GLN A 45 -13.93 -11.36 -1.90
CA GLN A 45 -15.09 -12.21 -1.64
C GLN A 45 -14.80 -13.66 -2.07
N LYS A 46 -14.22 -13.85 -3.26
CA LYS A 46 -13.81 -15.17 -3.78
C LYS A 46 -12.44 -15.63 -3.29
N LYS A 47 -11.67 -14.75 -2.64
CA LYS A 47 -10.28 -14.99 -2.25
C LYS A 47 -9.40 -15.35 -3.45
N LYS A 48 -9.55 -14.58 -4.55
CA LYS A 48 -8.80 -14.76 -5.80
C LYS A 48 -8.03 -13.51 -6.21
N LEU A 49 -6.87 -13.71 -6.82
CA LEU A 49 -6.12 -12.73 -7.59
C LEU A 49 -6.11 -13.16 -9.06
N TYR A 50 -6.51 -12.25 -9.94
CA TYR A 50 -6.39 -12.37 -11.39
C TYR A 50 -5.27 -11.45 -11.87
N THR A 51 -4.20 -12.02 -12.44
CA THR A 51 -3.14 -11.25 -13.11
C THR A 51 -3.36 -11.30 -14.61
N ILE A 52 -3.79 -10.18 -15.19
CA ILE A 52 -4.11 -10.03 -16.61
C ILE A 52 -2.83 -9.72 -17.39
N LEU A 53 -2.47 -10.60 -18.32
CA LEU A 53 -1.30 -10.46 -19.18
C LEU A 53 -1.71 -9.82 -20.51
N LEU A 54 -1.65 -8.49 -20.57
CA LEU A 54 -2.20 -7.68 -21.67
C LEU A 54 -1.69 -8.11 -23.05
N ASN A 55 -0.39 -8.41 -23.17
CA ASN A 55 0.24 -8.72 -24.46
C ASN A 55 -0.17 -10.05 -25.09
N VAL A 56 -0.66 -11.01 -24.30
CA VAL A 56 -0.92 -12.38 -24.75
C VAL A 56 -2.40 -12.78 -24.64
N LYS A 57 -3.26 -11.87 -24.14
CA LYS A 57 -4.68 -12.15 -23.86
C LYS A 57 -4.88 -13.39 -22.96
N LEU A 58 -4.02 -13.52 -21.96
CA LEU A 58 -4.12 -14.57 -20.95
C LEU A 58 -4.27 -13.96 -19.57
N TYR A 59 -4.82 -14.72 -18.62
CA TYR A 59 -4.78 -14.36 -17.20
C TYR A 59 -4.34 -15.52 -16.32
N LEU A 60 -3.64 -15.20 -15.24
CA LEU A 60 -3.31 -16.14 -14.17
C LEU A 60 -4.33 -15.98 -13.05
N GLU A 61 -4.80 -17.09 -12.49
CA GLU A 61 -5.65 -17.11 -11.30
C GLU A 61 -4.87 -17.71 -10.13
N GLN A 62 -4.92 -17.04 -8.98
CA GLN A 62 -4.24 -17.48 -7.75
C GLN A 62 -5.17 -17.30 -6.54
N ASP A 63 -5.11 -18.22 -5.58
CA ASP A 63 -5.76 -18.05 -4.29
C ASP A 63 -5.01 -17.02 -3.44
N ILE A 64 -5.74 -16.22 -2.66
CA ILE A 64 -5.17 -15.21 -1.76
C ILE A 64 -5.64 -15.43 -0.32
N ASN A 65 -4.78 -15.08 0.64
CA ASN A 65 -5.04 -15.25 2.07
C ASN A 65 -4.68 -14.01 2.92
N PHE A 66 -4.51 -12.87 2.26
CA PHE A 66 -4.24 -11.57 2.89
C PHE A 66 -5.48 -10.66 2.82
N ASP A 67 -5.46 -9.58 3.59
CA ASP A 67 -6.57 -8.63 3.66
C ASP A 67 -6.47 -7.56 2.58
N LYS A 68 -7.57 -6.83 2.37
CA LYS A 68 -7.66 -5.76 1.38
C LYS A 68 -6.69 -4.62 1.69
N GLU A 69 -6.57 -4.29 2.97
CA GLU A 69 -5.71 -3.22 3.48
C GLU A 69 -4.23 -3.52 3.21
N ASP A 70 -3.83 -4.79 3.18
CA ASP A 70 -2.45 -5.20 2.89
C ASP A 70 -2.06 -4.98 1.42
N ILE A 71 -3.05 -4.79 0.53
CA ILE A 71 -2.84 -4.42 -0.87
C ILE A 71 -2.89 -2.91 -1.06
N LEU A 72 -3.84 -2.23 -0.41
CA LEU A 72 -4.06 -0.80 -0.61
C LEU A 72 -3.00 0.06 0.09
N PHE A 73 -2.53 -0.37 1.27
CA PHE A 73 -1.72 0.46 2.13
C PHE A 73 -0.48 -0.27 2.65
N GLU A 74 0.58 0.49 2.92
CA GLU A 74 1.74 -0.05 3.62
C GLU A 74 1.30 -0.54 5.02
N THR A 75 1.70 -1.75 5.40
CA THR A 75 1.34 -2.31 6.70
C THR A 75 1.82 -1.39 7.83
N PRO A 76 0.89 -0.86 8.66
CA PRO A 76 1.28 0.06 9.71
C PRO A 76 2.13 -0.66 10.77
N PRO A 77 3.08 0.03 11.44
CA PRO A 77 3.91 -0.56 12.48
C PRO A 77 3.09 -1.26 13.58
N GLU A 78 1.93 -0.72 13.92
CA GLU A 78 0.98 -1.29 14.89
C GLU A 78 0.54 -2.71 14.49
N LYS A 79 0.26 -2.95 13.21
CA LYS A 79 -0.10 -4.29 12.69
C LYS A 79 1.15 -5.17 12.60
N LYS A 80 2.25 -4.65 12.04
CA LYS A 80 3.54 -5.36 11.87
C LYS A 80 4.10 -5.92 13.18
N TYR A 81 3.99 -5.17 14.28
CA TYR A 81 4.55 -5.53 15.59
C TYR A 81 3.53 -6.07 16.60
N SER A 82 2.25 -6.22 16.20
CA SER A 82 1.15 -6.64 17.08
C SER A 82 1.41 -7.92 17.89
N ASN A 83 2.18 -8.87 17.35
CA ASN A 83 2.48 -10.15 18.00
C ASN A 83 3.77 -10.15 18.83
N GLN A 84 4.51 -9.04 18.90
CA GLN A 84 5.79 -8.97 19.62
C GLN A 84 5.59 -8.36 21.02
N LYS A 85 5.62 -9.20 22.06
CA LYS A 85 5.33 -8.80 23.45
C LYS A 85 6.30 -7.77 24.03
N ASP A 86 7.54 -7.75 23.54
CA ASP A 86 8.59 -6.84 24.01
C ASP A 86 8.73 -5.59 23.14
N VAL A 87 7.79 -5.39 22.21
CA VAL A 87 7.74 -4.21 21.36
C VAL A 87 6.50 -3.39 21.67
N LYS A 88 6.71 -2.08 21.80
CA LYS A 88 5.67 -1.07 21.95
C LYS A 88 5.70 -0.17 20.73
N VAL A 89 4.54 0.12 20.16
CA VAL A 89 4.38 1.13 19.13
C VAL A 89 3.74 2.37 19.76
N GLU A 90 4.39 3.52 19.61
CA GLU A 90 3.88 4.81 20.08
C GLU A 90 3.62 5.73 18.89
N LYS A 91 2.40 6.26 18.79
CA LYS A 91 2.00 7.24 17.77
C LYS A 91 1.79 8.60 18.44
N ILE A 92 2.53 9.60 17.99
CA ILE A 92 2.57 10.95 18.58
C ILE A 92 2.14 11.96 17.52
N LYS A 93 1.07 12.72 17.77
CA LYS A 93 0.64 13.79 16.84
C LYS A 93 1.66 14.93 16.87
N LEU A 94 2.17 15.28 15.70
CA LEU A 94 3.16 16.35 15.50
C LEU A 94 2.53 17.68 15.07
N GLY A 95 1.33 17.64 14.49
CA GLY A 95 0.64 18.81 13.98
C GLY A 95 -0.38 18.47 12.90
N GLU A 96 -0.83 19.51 12.21
CA GLU A 96 -1.80 19.45 11.13
C GLU A 96 -1.22 20.09 9.86
N ASP A 97 -1.69 19.64 8.71
CA ASP A 97 -1.25 20.06 7.38
C ASP A 97 -2.42 20.01 6.39
N THR A 98 -2.20 20.43 5.14
CA THR A 98 -3.17 20.29 4.06
C THR A 98 -2.49 19.71 2.83
N ILE A 99 -2.99 18.58 2.32
CA ILE A 99 -2.45 17.90 1.13
C ILE A 99 -3.62 17.59 0.20
N ASP A 100 -3.52 17.99 -1.08
CA ASP A 100 -4.54 17.77 -2.12
C ASP A 100 -5.97 18.21 -1.71
N GLY A 101 -6.07 19.25 -0.88
CA GLY A 101 -7.35 19.76 -0.37
C GLY A 101 -7.91 19.03 0.85
N HIS A 102 -7.25 17.96 1.31
CA HIS A 102 -7.63 17.20 2.50
C HIS A 102 -6.98 17.76 3.77
N THR A 103 -7.70 17.68 4.90
CA THR A 103 -7.15 18.06 6.21
C THR A 103 -6.33 16.91 6.76
N ILE A 104 -5.07 17.14 7.06
CA ILE A 104 -4.13 16.07 7.40
C ILE A 104 -3.64 16.21 8.83
N SER A 105 -3.63 15.13 9.61
CA SER A 105 -2.83 15.05 10.82
C SER A 105 -1.50 14.38 10.54
N ARG A 106 -0.41 14.99 11.00
CA ARG A 106 0.95 14.42 10.92
C ARG A 106 1.30 13.74 12.24
N TYR A 107 1.87 12.55 12.15
CA TYR A 107 2.29 11.74 13.29
C TYR A 107 3.75 11.29 13.17
N GLU A 108 4.45 11.21 14.30
CA GLU A 108 5.65 10.39 14.47
C GLU A 108 5.22 9.04 15.07
N ILE A 109 5.66 7.95 14.47
CA ILE A 109 5.50 6.60 15.05
C ILE A 109 6.87 6.08 15.46
N LYS A 110 6.98 5.66 16.72
CA LYS A 110 8.18 5.04 17.29
C LYS A 110 7.89 3.58 17.61
N VAL A 111 8.75 2.70 17.10
CA VAL A 111 8.77 1.30 17.50
C VAL A 111 9.85 1.14 18.57
N ILE A 112 9.44 0.75 19.77
CA ILE A 112 10.28 0.71 20.97
C ILE A 112 10.41 -0.72 21.43
N GLN A 113 11.63 -1.24 21.48
CA GLN A 113 11.92 -2.57 22.02
C GLN A 113 12.41 -2.48 23.46
N LYS A 114 11.83 -3.30 24.34
CA LYS A 114 12.30 -3.50 25.72
C LYS A 114 13.43 -4.52 25.71
N ARG A 115 14.56 -4.19 26.34
CA ARG A 115 15.65 -5.15 26.58
C ARG A 115 15.53 -5.73 27.98
N ASP A 116 15.40 -7.07 28.06
CA ASP A 116 15.20 -7.86 29.28
C ASP A 116 16.18 -7.60 30.43
N LYS A 117 17.37 -7.05 30.15
CA LYS A 117 18.45 -6.96 31.15
C LYS A 117 18.68 -5.59 31.76
N LYS A 118 18.04 -4.51 31.28
CA LYS A 118 18.36 -3.15 31.74
C LYS A 118 17.21 -2.17 31.95
N LYS A 119 15.94 -2.54 31.68
CA LYS A 119 14.83 -1.56 31.58
C LYS A 119 15.16 -0.39 30.62
N GLU A 120 16.10 -0.59 29.70
CA GLU A 120 16.41 0.39 28.67
C GLU A 120 15.46 0.16 27.50
N GLU A 121 14.65 1.16 27.22
CA GLU A 121 13.80 1.22 26.03
C GLU A 121 14.65 1.76 24.86
N GLN A 122 14.66 1.02 23.76
CA GLN A 122 15.37 1.44 22.55
C GLN A 122 14.36 1.65 21.41
N VAL A 123 14.41 2.83 20.79
CA VAL A 123 13.71 3.07 19.53
C VAL A 123 14.46 2.30 18.43
N ILE A 124 13.80 1.33 17.83
CA ILE A 124 14.36 0.47 16.77
C ILE A 124 13.93 0.92 15.37
N GLU A 125 12.78 1.57 15.24
CA GLU A 125 12.31 2.15 13.97
C GLU A 125 11.56 3.46 14.24
N ARG A 126 11.59 4.37 13.25
CA ARG A 126 10.83 5.62 13.24
C ARG A 126 10.14 5.79 11.90
N TYR A 127 8.89 6.23 11.96
CA TYR A 127 8.07 6.55 10.80
C TYR A 127 7.49 7.94 10.96
N LEU A 128 7.29 8.61 9.84
CA LEU A 128 6.37 9.74 9.74
C LEU A 128 5.16 9.30 8.92
N LEU A 129 3.98 9.60 9.44
CA LEU A 129 2.69 9.25 8.86
C LEU A 129 1.84 10.51 8.74
N TRP A 130 1.18 10.66 7.59
CA TRP A 130 0.17 11.66 7.33
C TRP A 130 -1.16 10.95 7.06
N GLU A 131 -2.19 11.27 7.82
CA GLU A 131 -3.54 10.71 7.68
C GLU A 131 -4.54 11.82 7.33
N ALA A 132 -5.39 11.56 6.33
CA ALA A 132 -6.48 12.46 5.96
C ALA A 132 -7.67 12.28 6.89
N GLU A 133 -8.01 13.32 7.65
CA GLU A 133 -9.08 13.30 8.66
C GLU A 133 -10.47 13.12 8.04
N ASP A 134 -10.69 13.69 6.85
CA ASP A 134 -11.94 13.63 6.10
C ASP A 134 -12.11 12.34 5.30
N LEU A 135 -11.05 11.53 5.18
CA LEU A 135 -11.04 10.23 4.50
C LEU A 135 -10.87 9.09 5.51
N GLU A 136 -11.59 9.15 6.64
CA GLU A 136 -11.56 8.09 7.68
C GLU A 136 -10.15 7.77 8.19
N LYS A 137 -9.27 8.77 8.27
CA LYS A 137 -7.85 8.63 8.65
C LYS A 137 -7.04 7.78 7.68
N MET A 138 -7.43 7.73 6.41
CA MET A 138 -6.67 7.06 5.36
C MET A 138 -5.24 7.63 5.31
N PRO A 139 -4.21 6.77 5.28
CA PRO A 139 -2.85 7.25 5.11
C PRO A 139 -2.67 7.88 3.72
N VAL A 140 -2.13 9.09 3.67
CA VAL A 140 -1.81 9.80 2.42
C VAL A 140 -0.32 9.89 2.16
N LYS A 141 0.50 9.72 3.21
CA LYS A 141 1.95 9.63 3.06
C LYS A 141 2.57 8.81 4.20
N TYR A 142 3.55 7.98 3.85
CA TYR A 142 4.49 7.34 4.76
C TYR A 142 5.92 7.74 4.42
N GLU A 143 6.74 7.80 5.46
CA GLU A 143 8.16 8.07 5.33
C GLU A 143 8.92 7.34 6.43
N PHE A 144 9.90 6.52 6.05
CA PHE A 144 10.70 5.74 7.00
C PHE A 144 12.07 5.38 6.44
N GLU A 145 13.00 5.04 7.33
CA GLU A 145 14.34 4.58 6.98
C GLU A 145 14.36 3.05 6.80
N LEU A 146 15.03 2.61 5.74
CA LEU A 146 15.33 1.21 5.50
C LEU A 146 16.61 0.80 6.24
N PRO A 147 16.88 -0.52 6.44
CA PRO A 147 18.07 -0.99 7.16
C PRO A 147 19.41 -0.52 6.57
N ASN A 148 19.45 -0.21 5.28
CA ASN A 148 20.61 0.35 4.58
C ASN A 148 20.76 1.87 4.75
N LYS A 149 19.97 2.50 5.63
CA LYS A 149 19.87 3.95 5.87
C LYS A 149 19.35 4.77 4.68
N SER A 150 18.84 4.11 3.63
CA SER A 150 18.08 4.80 2.60
C SER A 150 16.68 5.13 3.12
N LYS A 151 16.04 6.10 2.49
CA LYS A 151 14.72 6.59 2.89
C LYS A 151 13.68 6.07 1.91
N ARG A 152 12.62 5.44 2.42
CA ARG A 152 11.44 5.09 1.64
C ARG A 152 10.34 6.08 1.93
N ILE A 153 9.80 6.67 0.88
CA ILE A 153 8.62 7.53 0.93
C ILE A 153 7.54 6.84 0.09
N ILE A 154 6.31 6.82 0.60
CA ILE A 154 5.13 6.34 -0.12
C ILE A 154 4.13 7.47 -0.04
N LYS A 155 3.64 7.95 -1.19
CA LYS A 155 2.59 8.98 -1.24
C LYS A 155 1.38 8.40 -1.96
N TYR A 156 0.20 8.61 -1.40
CA TYR A 156 -1.07 8.32 -2.04
C TYR A 156 -1.65 9.66 -2.50
N ILE A 157 -1.62 9.89 -3.81
CA ILE A 157 -2.07 11.14 -4.43
C ILE A 157 -3.24 10.90 -5.38
N GLU A 158 -3.88 11.97 -5.82
CA GLU A 158 -5.03 11.93 -6.75
C GLU A 158 -6.12 10.98 -6.24
N ILE A 159 -6.52 11.20 -4.98
CA ILE A 159 -7.55 10.42 -4.32
C ILE A 159 -8.90 10.97 -4.79
N ILE A 160 -9.63 10.14 -5.52
CA ILE A 160 -10.95 10.47 -6.07
C ILE A 160 -11.93 9.46 -5.47
N SER A 161 -13.00 9.97 -4.85
CA SER A 161 -14.06 9.17 -4.22
C SER A 161 -15.34 9.07 -5.06
N ASP A 162 -15.30 9.58 -6.31
CA ASP A 162 -16.41 9.46 -7.26
C ASP A 162 -16.66 8.00 -7.68
N GLY A 163 -17.86 7.73 -8.20
CA GLY A 163 -18.27 6.40 -8.62
C GLY A 163 -17.31 5.78 -9.65
N ILE A 164 -16.93 4.53 -9.41
CA ILE A 164 -16.05 3.74 -10.27
C ILE A 164 -16.90 2.90 -11.22
N ASP A 165 -16.48 2.74 -12.48
CA ASP A 165 -17.15 1.80 -13.40
C ASP A 165 -16.87 0.35 -12.94
N PRO A 166 -17.89 -0.44 -12.56
CA PRO A 166 -17.71 -1.82 -12.12
C PRO A 166 -17.05 -2.73 -13.17
N SER A 167 -17.16 -2.38 -14.45
CA SER A 167 -16.56 -3.14 -15.56
C SER A 167 -15.02 -3.23 -15.44
N MET A 168 -14.38 -2.27 -14.77
CA MET A 168 -12.93 -2.27 -14.55
C MET A 168 -12.43 -3.45 -13.71
N PHE A 169 -13.30 -4.05 -12.90
CA PHE A 169 -12.97 -5.20 -12.06
C PHE A 169 -13.27 -6.55 -12.73
N SER A 170 -13.71 -6.53 -13.99
CA SER A 170 -13.94 -7.75 -14.77
C SER A 170 -12.70 -8.13 -15.57
N ILE A 171 -12.52 -9.43 -15.79
CA ILE A 171 -11.55 -9.93 -16.77
C ILE A 171 -12.01 -9.45 -18.16
N PRO A 172 -11.16 -8.81 -18.97
CA PRO A 172 -11.58 -8.33 -20.28
C PRO A 172 -12.00 -9.46 -21.22
N ASP A 173 -12.94 -9.17 -22.11
CA ASP A 173 -13.44 -10.15 -23.08
C ASP A 173 -12.32 -10.73 -23.95
N GLY A 174 -12.41 -12.05 -24.20
CA GLY A 174 -11.46 -12.78 -25.04
C GLY A 174 -10.16 -13.18 -24.34
N TYR A 175 -9.98 -12.87 -23.05
CA TYR A 175 -8.87 -13.40 -22.26
C TYR A 175 -9.15 -14.84 -21.82
N GLN A 176 -8.10 -15.68 -21.86
CA GLN A 176 -8.19 -17.08 -21.45
C GLN A 176 -7.35 -17.35 -20.20
N PRO A 177 -7.78 -18.24 -19.29
CA PRO A 177 -6.95 -18.64 -18.17
C PRO A 177 -5.70 -19.36 -18.70
N VAL A 178 -4.55 -19.10 -18.09
CA VAL A 178 -3.37 -19.95 -18.27
C VAL A 178 -3.70 -21.30 -17.65
N SER A 179 -3.80 -22.34 -18.48
CA SER A 179 -4.07 -23.69 -17.99
C SER A 179 -2.92 -24.17 -17.10
N PRO A 180 -3.19 -24.81 -15.94
CA PRO A 180 -2.17 -25.60 -15.27
C PRO A 180 -1.76 -26.74 -16.23
N PHE A 181 -0.45 -26.92 -16.40
CA PHE A 181 0.11 -28.07 -17.11
C PHE A 181 -0.04 -29.35 -16.28
#